data_AF-A0A5J6N6Z0-F1
#
_entry.id   AF-A0A5J6N6Z0-F1
#
_cell.length_a   1.000
_cell.length_b   1.000
_cell.length_c   1.000
_cell.angle_alpha   90.00
_cell.angle_beta   90.00
_cell.angle_gamma   90.00
#
_symmetry.space_group_name_H-M   'P 1'
#
loop_
_entity.id
_entity.type
_entity.pdbx_description
1 polymer ?
#
loop_
_entity_poly.entity_id
_entity_poly.type
_entity_poly.pdbx_seq_one_letter_code
_entity_poly.pdbx_strand_id
1 'polypeptide(L)'
;MTPLSRGGAAIGCLLLLALHVSSVQAGDLAASSREFVQKFYEAYVPKALAGQPVPPWRLAVDKMSADFDGELVQALKDDLAAQAQAKGDDIVGLDFDPFLDTQDPAKRYEVGSARQEGKDYLVDVYAVTSGKRSETPSVVPELAYENGHWRFVNFRYPEGGDLLTLLKQMKADRESQQN
;
A
#
# COMPACT_ATOMS: atom_id res chain seq x y z
N MET A 1 18.80 58.13 -54.17
CA MET A 1 19.38 57.09 -53.32
C MET A 1 18.30 56.61 -52.35
N THR A 2 17.76 55.40 -52.55
CA THR A 2 16.94 54.61 -51.59
C THR A 2 17.82 54.13 -50.41
N PRO A 3 17.31 53.59 -49.25
CA PRO A 3 16.10 52.77 -49.00
C PRO A 3 15.25 53.22 -47.76
N LEU A 4 13.96 52.87 -47.54
CA LEU A 4 13.21 51.59 -47.30
C LEU A 4 12.96 51.29 -45.79
N SER A 5 11.71 50.87 -45.49
CA SER A 5 11.21 49.96 -44.41
C SER A 5 10.22 50.62 -43.41
N ARG A 6 8.92 50.29 -43.28
CA ARG A 6 8.13 49.04 -43.04
C ARG A 6 8.19 48.45 -41.61
N GLY A 7 7.00 48.14 -41.07
CA GLY A 7 6.70 47.19 -39.96
C GLY A 7 6.34 47.89 -38.65
N GLY A 8 5.16 47.72 -38.00
CA GLY A 8 4.49 46.47 -37.59
C GLY A 8 5.10 46.01 -36.24
N ALA A 9 4.42 45.55 -35.19
CA ALA A 9 3.05 45.12 -34.94
C ALA A 9 2.84 44.94 -33.42
N ALA A 10 1.58 44.68 -33.04
CA ALA A 10 1.04 44.15 -31.79
C ALA A 10 2.00 43.42 -30.82
N ILE A 11 1.84 43.73 -29.52
CA ILE A 11 2.18 42.83 -28.41
C ILE A 11 0.89 42.57 -27.65
N GLY A 12 0.26 41.44 -27.93
CA GLY A 12 -0.91 40.93 -27.23
C GLY A 12 -0.66 39.50 -26.78
N CYS A 13 -1.03 39.23 -25.53
CA CYS A 13 -1.29 37.92 -24.93
C CYS A 13 -0.10 36.97 -24.73
N LEU A 14 0.39 36.91 -23.47
CA LEU A 14 1.20 35.78 -23.00
C LEU A 14 0.96 35.53 -21.50
N LEU A 15 -0.23 35.06 -21.12
CA LEU A 15 -0.56 34.67 -19.74
C LEU A 15 -1.65 33.57 -19.70
N LEU A 16 -1.43 32.40 -20.32
CA LEU A 16 -2.32 31.22 -20.13
C LEU A 16 -1.56 29.88 -20.30
N LEU A 17 -0.58 29.57 -19.45
CA LEU A 17 0.17 28.30 -19.54
C LEU A 17 0.34 27.53 -18.21
N ALA A 18 -0.33 27.91 -17.12
CA ALA A 18 -0.07 27.33 -15.79
C ALA A 18 -1.05 26.21 -15.32
N LEU A 19 -2.02 25.77 -16.13
CA LEU A 19 -3.08 24.86 -15.66
C LEU A 19 -2.99 23.39 -16.13
N HIS A 20 -1.96 22.99 -16.89
CA HIS A 20 -1.88 21.62 -17.45
C HIS A 20 -0.84 20.70 -16.80
N VAL A 21 0.00 21.18 -15.89
CA VAL A 21 1.13 20.39 -15.35
C VAL A 21 0.69 19.46 -14.22
N SER A 22 -0.33 19.81 -13.42
CA SER A 22 -0.69 19.05 -12.22
C SER A 22 -1.49 17.77 -12.46
N SER A 23 -2.27 17.67 -13.55
CA SER A 23 -3.14 16.51 -13.80
C SER A 23 -2.38 15.31 -14.38
N VAL A 24 -1.35 15.55 -15.18
CA VAL A 24 -0.52 14.50 -15.79
C VAL A 24 0.30 13.78 -14.71
N GLN A 25 0.95 14.53 -13.82
CA GLN A 25 1.78 13.95 -12.76
C GLN A 25 0.97 13.13 -11.74
N ALA A 26 -0.25 13.57 -11.39
CA ALA A 26 -1.12 12.80 -10.49
C ALA A 26 -1.62 11.50 -11.14
N GLY A 27 -1.92 11.53 -12.45
CA GLY A 27 -2.31 10.35 -13.22
C GLY A 27 -1.18 9.33 -13.34
N ASP A 28 0.05 9.79 -13.58
CA ASP A 28 1.24 8.95 -13.66
C ASP A 28 1.56 8.28 -12.31
N LEU A 29 1.48 9.05 -11.21
CA LEU A 29 1.67 8.50 -9.86
C LEU A 29 0.59 7.47 -9.52
N ALA A 30 -0.68 7.72 -9.82
CA ALA A 30 -1.76 6.75 -9.62
C ALA A 30 -1.59 5.46 -10.45
N ALA A 31 -1.02 5.56 -11.65
CA ALA A 31 -0.70 4.37 -12.44
C ALA A 31 0.47 3.60 -11.84
N SER A 32 1.56 4.28 -11.49
CA SER A 32 2.74 3.65 -10.91
C SER A 32 2.50 3.03 -9.53
N SER A 33 1.61 3.61 -8.71
CA SER A 33 1.24 3.06 -7.41
C SER A 33 0.48 1.74 -7.56
N ARG A 34 -0.45 1.64 -8.51
CA ARG A 34 -1.13 0.38 -8.85
C ARG A 34 -0.16 -0.68 -9.33
N GLU A 35 0.80 -0.31 -10.18
CA GLU A 35 1.83 -1.23 -10.67
C GLU A 35 2.71 -1.76 -9.53
N PHE A 36 3.10 -0.89 -8.61
CA PHE A 36 3.85 -1.27 -7.42
C PHE A 36 3.09 -2.31 -6.57
N VAL A 37 1.81 -2.03 -6.26
CA VAL A 37 0.96 -2.97 -5.50
C VAL A 37 0.76 -4.28 -6.25
N GLN A 38 0.52 -4.22 -7.56
CA GLN A 38 0.32 -5.41 -8.38
C GLN A 38 1.53 -6.34 -8.31
N LYS A 39 2.76 -5.80 -8.44
CA LYS A 39 4.00 -6.56 -8.32
C LYS A 39 4.17 -7.20 -6.94
N PHE A 40 3.81 -6.49 -5.87
CA PHE A 40 3.82 -7.04 -4.52
C PHE A 40 2.90 -8.27 -4.42
N TYR A 41 1.63 -8.15 -4.81
CA TYR A 41 0.67 -9.26 -4.70
C TYR A 41 1.03 -10.44 -5.62
N GLU A 42 1.54 -10.18 -6.83
CA GLU A 42 2.04 -11.23 -7.73
C GLU A 42 3.18 -12.04 -7.12
N ALA A 43 4.08 -11.38 -6.40
CA ALA A 43 5.19 -12.05 -5.73
C ALA A 43 4.76 -12.72 -4.41
N TYR A 44 3.82 -12.11 -3.67
CA TYR A 44 3.43 -12.51 -2.33
C TYR A 44 2.40 -13.66 -2.31
N VAL A 45 1.31 -13.55 -3.08
CA VAL A 45 0.18 -14.49 -3.03
C VAL A 45 0.58 -15.95 -3.28
N PRO A 46 1.41 -16.28 -4.28
CA PRO A 46 1.84 -17.67 -4.48
C PRO A 46 2.58 -18.26 -3.27
N LYS A 47 3.28 -17.42 -2.52
CA LYS A 47 4.01 -17.84 -1.32
C LYS A 47 3.06 -18.02 -0.14
N ALA A 48 2.05 -17.16 -0.02
CA ALA A 48 1.02 -17.30 1.01
C ALA A 48 0.19 -18.58 0.84
N LEU A 49 -0.07 -18.97 -0.41
CA LEU A 49 -0.79 -20.20 -0.73
C LEU A 49 0.04 -21.48 -0.61
N ALA A 50 1.36 -21.39 -0.43
CA ALA A 50 2.24 -22.55 -0.45
C ALA A 50 2.14 -23.44 0.81
N GLY A 51 1.25 -23.12 1.77
CA GLY A 51 1.00 -23.93 2.96
C GLY A 51 2.24 -24.07 3.84
N GLN A 52 2.86 -22.95 4.22
CA GLN A 52 4.08 -22.94 5.01
C GLN A 52 3.82 -23.20 6.50
N PRO A 53 4.79 -23.77 7.25
CA PRO A 53 4.67 -24.00 8.68
C PRO A 53 4.74 -22.72 9.54
N VAL A 54 5.01 -21.56 8.91
CA VAL A 54 5.03 -20.24 9.55
C VAL A 54 3.95 -19.37 8.92
N PRO A 55 3.44 -18.34 9.64
CA PRO A 55 2.49 -17.41 9.05
C PRO A 55 3.02 -16.84 7.74
N PRO A 56 2.27 -16.95 6.63
CA PRO A 56 2.64 -16.44 5.31
C PRO A 56 3.27 -15.04 5.29
N TRP A 57 2.70 -14.14 6.07
CA TRP A 57 3.09 -12.74 6.10
C TRP A 57 4.44 -12.48 6.76
N ARG A 58 4.95 -13.43 7.56
CA ARG A 58 6.35 -13.40 8.01
C ARG A 58 7.32 -13.32 6.84
N LEU A 59 7.00 -13.96 5.72
CA LEU A 59 7.85 -13.95 4.54
C LEU A 59 7.95 -12.56 3.89
N ALA A 60 6.86 -11.80 3.89
CA ALA A 60 6.88 -10.41 3.42
C ALA A 60 7.75 -9.55 4.35
N VAL A 61 7.66 -9.74 5.66
CA VAL A 61 8.54 -9.04 6.63
C VAL A 61 10.02 -9.41 6.41
N ASP A 62 10.33 -10.68 6.11
CA ASP A 62 11.72 -11.14 5.98
C ASP A 62 12.35 -10.84 4.61
N LYS A 63 11.55 -10.84 3.53
CA LYS A 63 12.05 -10.79 2.14
C LYS A 63 11.63 -9.56 1.37
N MET A 64 10.61 -8.86 1.83
CA MET A 64 10.02 -7.70 1.15
C MET A 64 10.07 -6.45 2.02
N SER A 65 10.80 -6.45 3.16
CA SER A 65 10.85 -5.32 4.10
C SER A 65 11.22 -3.97 3.47
N ALA A 66 11.93 -3.97 2.34
CA ALA A 66 12.31 -2.76 1.63
C ALA A 66 11.11 -2.03 0.99
N ASP A 67 10.03 -2.76 0.73
CA ASP A 67 8.78 -2.23 0.14
C ASP A 67 7.90 -1.55 1.19
N PHE A 68 8.25 -1.64 2.47
CA PHE A 68 7.48 -1.09 3.58
C PHE A 68 8.20 0.08 4.25
N ASP A 69 7.41 0.92 4.93
CA ASP A 69 7.94 1.92 5.85
C ASP A 69 8.57 1.26 7.09
N GLY A 70 9.58 1.93 7.66
CA GLY A 70 10.31 1.43 8.82
C GLY A 70 9.44 1.21 10.05
N GLU A 71 8.46 2.08 10.30
CA GLU A 71 7.54 1.96 11.43
C GLU A 71 6.66 0.72 11.29
N LEU A 72 6.09 0.51 10.10
CA LEU A 72 5.25 -0.65 9.80
C LEU A 72 6.04 -1.96 9.92
N VAL A 73 7.26 -2.00 9.38
CA VAL A 73 8.15 -3.18 9.52
C VAL A 73 8.46 -3.46 10.98
N GLN A 74 8.74 -2.44 11.78
CA GLN A 74 9.06 -2.63 13.19
C GLN A 74 7.86 -3.16 13.96
N ALA A 75 6.66 -2.63 13.71
CA ALA A 75 5.44 -3.10 14.36
C ALA A 75 5.14 -4.57 14.04
N LEU A 76 5.31 -4.99 12.77
CA LEU A 76 5.16 -6.39 12.36
C LEU A 76 6.21 -7.31 13.00
N LYS A 77 7.46 -6.85 13.11
CA LYS A 77 8.53 -7.60 13.78
C LYS A 77 8.29 -7.77 15.28
N ASP A 78 7.79 -6.73 15.95
CA ASP A 78 7.43 -6.79 17.36
C ASP A 78 6.31 -7.80 17.59
N ASP A 79 5.33 -7.88 16.68
CA ASP A 79 4.25 -8.87 16.75
C ASP A 79 4.77 -10.31 16.54
N LEU A 80 5.62 -10.54 15.52
CA LEU A 80 6.27 -11.83 15.30
C LEU A 80 7.12 -12.26 16.51
N ALA A 81 7.80 -11.33 17.16
CA ALA A 81 8.60 -11.60 18.34
C ALA A 81 7.72 -12.00 19.54
N ALA A 82 6.58 -11.32 19.71
CA ALA A 82 5.61 -11.67 20.75
C ALA A 82 5.01 -13.06 20.52
N GLN A 83 4.62 -13.37 19.28
CA GLN A 83 4.17 -14.71 18.86
C GLN A 83 5.19 -15.80 19.19
N ALA A 84 6.48 -15.56 18.91
CA ALA A 84 7.53 -16.52 19.18
C ALA A 84 7.79 -16.77 20.69
N GLN A 85 7.34 -15.87 21.56
CA GLN A 85 7.48 -15.99 23.02
C GLN A 85 6.22 -16.55 23.70
N ALA A 86 5.10 -16.62 22.98
CA ALA A 86 3.85 -17.15 23.51
C ALA A 86 4.03 -18.60 23.96
N LYS A 87 3.42 -18.93 25.10
CA LYS A 87 3.44 -20.29 25.68
C LYS A 87 2.00 -20.74 25.88
N GLY A 88 1.72 -22.00 25.55
CA GLY A 88 0.36 -22.57 25.66
C GLY A 88 -0.47 -22.30 24.41
N ASP A 89 -1.79 -22.42 24.56
CA ASP A 89 -2.76 -22.35 23.44
C ASP A 89 -3.29 -20.93 23.20
N ASP A 90 -2.78 -19.92 23.92
CA ASP A 90 -3.20 -18.54 23.75
C ASP A 90 -2.69 -17.98 22.42
N ILE A 91 -3.62 -17.48 21.61
CA ILE A 91 -3.31 -16.74 20.39
C ILE A 91 -2.77 -15.37 20.78
N VAL A 92 -1.46 -15.20 20.65
CA VAL A 92 -0.78 -13.90 20.80
C VAL A 92 -0.51 -13.35 19.41
N GLY A 93 -0.74 -12.07 19.19
CA GLY A 93 -0.41 -11.42 17.91
C GLY A 93 -1.44 -11.66 16.82
N LEU A 94 -1.07 -11.34 15.57
CA LEU A 94 -2.00 -11.43 14.44
C LEU A 94 -2.35 -12.89 14.15
N ASP A 95 -3.64 -13.18 14.04
CA ASP A 95 -4.20 -14.51 13.76
C ASP A 95 -4.71 -14.66 12.32
N PHE A 96 -4.44 -13.69 11.46
CA PHE A 96 -4.77 -13.68 10.03
C PHE A 96 -3.59 -13.15 9.19
N ASP A 97 -3.73 -13.19 7.87
CA ASP A 97 -2.78 -12.54 6.96
C ASP A 97 -3.08 -11.04 6.83
N PRO A 98 -2.26 -10.14 7.38
CA PRO A 98 -2.53 -8.72 7.42
C PRO A 98 -2.52 -8.03 6.05
N PHE A 99 -1.96 -8.67 5.02
CA PHE A 99 -1.90 -8.13 3.66
C PHE A 99 -3.05 -8.65 2.79
N LEU A 100 -3.74 -9.69 3.23
CA LEU A 100 -4.85 -10.32 2.50
C LEU A 100 -6.20 -10.22 3.25
N ASP A 101 -6.16 -9.80 4.52
CA ASP A 101 -7.29 -9.68 5.44
C ASP A 101 -8.11 -10.99 5.54
N THR A 102 -7.41 -12.11 5.73
CA THR A 102 -8.05 -13.44 5.80
C THR A 102 -7.12 -14.51 6.38
N GLN A 103 -7.71 -15.60 6.88
CA GLN A 103 -7.03 -16.85 7.22
C GLN A 103 -7.04 -17.87 6.07
N ASP A 104 -7.93 -17.70 5.09
CA ASP A 104 -8.04 -18.56 3.90
C ASP A 104 -7.88 -17.71 2.63
N PRO A 105 -6.63 -17.47 2.18
CA PRO A 105 -6.34 -16.62 1.02
C PRO A 105 -7.03 -17.07 -0.26
N ALA A 106 -7.55 -16.11 -1.02
CA ALA A 106 -7.99 -16.38 -2.38
C ALA A 106 -6.79 -16.74 -3.27
N LYS A 107 -7.05 -17.52 -4.33
CA LYS A 107 -5.99 -17.93 -5.28
C LYS A 107 -5.35 -16.76 -6.03
N ARG A 108 -6.06 -15.62 -6.11
CA ARG A 108 -5.65 -14.45 -6.88
C ARG A 108 -6.25 -13.20 -6.26
N TYR A 109 -5.53 -12.10 -6.40
CA TYR A 109 -5.97 -10.77 -6.03
C TYR A 109 -5.82 -9.82 -7.22
N GLU A 110 -6.73 -8.86 -7.35
CA GLU A 110 -6.75 -7.87 -8.43
C GLU A 110 -6.65 -6.45 -7.87
N VAL A 111 -5.65 -5.71 -8.35
CA VAL A 111 -5.51 -4.27 -8.08
C VAL A 111 -6.58 -3.49 -8.84
N GLY A 112 -7.22 -2.55 -8.14
CA GLY A 112 -8.30 -1.72 -8.62
C GLY A 112 -7.91 -0.28 -8.83
N SER A 113 -8.75 0.62 -8.33
CA SER A 113 -8.53 2.05 -8.43
C SER A 113 -7.38 2.49 -7.52
N ALA A 114 -6.73 3.59 -7.89
CA ALA A 114 -5.83 4.30 -6.99
C ALA A 114 -6.34 5.72 -6.85
N ARG A 115 -6.40 6.19 -5.61
CA ARG A 115 -6.82 7.56 -5.27
C ARG A 115 -5.80 8.19 -4.34
N GLN A 116 -5.57 9.48 -4.53
CA GLN A 116 -4.73 10.25 -3.63
C GLN A 116 -5.57 10.69 -2.41
N GLU A 117 -5.03 10.51 -1.21
CA GLU A 117 -5.59 11.00 0.04
C GLU A 117 -4.49 11.77 0.79
N GLY A 118 -4.58 13.10 0.78
CA GLY A 118 -3.47 13.93 1.26
C GLY A 118 -2.21 13.76 0.41
N LYS A 119 -1.11 13.32 1.05
CA LYS A 119 0.17 13.04 0.37
C LYS A 119 0.31 11.59 -0.11
N ASP A 120 -0.57 10.70 0.38
CA ASP A 120 -0.47 9.26 0.20
C ASP A 120 -1.44 8.79 -0.87
N TYR A 121 -1.22 7.57 -1.36
CA TYR A 121 -2.08 6.91 -2.33
C TYR A 121 -2.71 5.67 -1.71
N LEU A 122 -4.03 5.57 -1.86
CA LEU A 122 -4.81 4.39 -1.50
C LEU A 122 -5.10 3.59 -2.75
N VAL A 123 -4.74 2.32 -2.72
CA VAL A 123 -4.95 1.40 -3.83
C VAL A 123 -5.93 0.33 -3.40
N ASP A 124 -6.97 0.08 -4.19
CA ASP A 124 -7.92 -0.97 -3.85
C ASP A 124 -7.38 -2.35 -4.26
N VAL A 125 -7.49 -3.35 -3.42
CA VAL A 125 -7.11 -4.74 -3.73
C VAL A 125 -8.27 -5.68 -3.41
N TYR A 126 -8.59 -6.56 -4.36
CA TYR A 126 -9.79 -7.41 -4.28
C TYR A 126 -9.41 -8.87 -4.40
N ALA A 127 -9.94 -9.70 -3.51
CA ALA A 127 -9.89 -11.14 -3.67
C ALA A 127 -10.67 -11.58 -4.93
N VAL A 128 -10.15 -12.60 -5.62
CA VAL A 128 -10.84 -13.26 -6.73
C VAL A 128 -11.10 -14.71 -6.37
N THR A 129 -12.37 -15.05 -6.19
CA THR A 129 -12.82 -16.41 -5.86
C THR A 129 -13.69 -16.93 -6.98
N SER A 130 -13.37 -18.13 -7.48
CA SER A 130 -14.10 -18.76 -8.60
C SER A 130 -14.22 -17.85 -9.83
N GLY A 131 -13.18 -17.05 -10.10
CA GLY A 131 -13.13 -16.11 -11.23
C GLY A 131 -13.91 -14.81 -11.04
N LYS A 132 -14.61 -14.63 -9.91
CA LYS A 132 -15.34 -13.40 -9.59
C LYS A 132 -14.56 -12.58 -8.58
N ARG A 133 -14.38 -11.29 -8.89
CA ARG A 133 -13.88 -10.28 -7.95
C ARG A 133 -14.87 -10.07 -6.79
N SER A 134 -14.37 -9.88 -5.58
CA SER A 134 -15.19 -9.41 -4.46
C SER A 134 -15.87 -8.07 -4.78
N GLU A 135 -17.02 -7.79 -4.15
CA GLU A 135 -17.78 -6.56 -4.41
C GLU A 135 -17.07 -5.33 -3.83
N THR A 136 -16.44 -5.50 -2.67
CA THR A 136 -15.60 -4.50 -2.02
C THR A 136 -14.13 -4.92 -2.06
N PRO A 137 -13.19 -3.96 -1.96
CA PRO A 137 -11.79 -4.30 -1.74
C PRO A 137 -11.66 -5.14 -0.47
N SER A 138 -10.86 -6.20 -0.53
CA SER A 138 -10.46 -6.99 0.64
C SER A 138 -9.46 -6.23 1.50
N VAL A 139 -8.57 -5.46 0.86
CA VAL A 139 -7.59 -4.61 1.54
C VAL A 139 -7.38 -3.35 0.72
N VAL A 140 -7.08 -2.24 1.39
CA VAL A 140 -6.67 -0.99 0.75
C VAL A 140 -5.28 -0.60 1.25
N PRO A 141 -4.20 -0.99 0.55
CA PRO A 141 -2.86 -0.53 0.89
C PRO A 141 -2.71 0.99 0.75
N GLU A 142 -2.03 1.59 1.72
CA GLU A 142 -1.67 2.99 1.76
C GLU A 142 -0.19 3.17 1.44
N LEU A 143 0.10 4.08 0.51
CA LEU A 143 1.41 4.21 -0.11
C LEU A 143 1.94 5.63 -0.03
N ALA A 144 3.18 5.78 0.41
CA ALA A 144 3.94 7.02 0.27
C ALA A 144 4.88 6.93 -0.94
N TYR A 145 5.01 8.04 -1.67
CA TYR A 145 6.03 8.19 -2.72
C TYR A 145 7.15 9.11 -2.24
N GLU A 146 8.32 8.53 -1.96
CA GLU A 146 9.44 9.24 -1.38
C GLU A 146 10.73 8.90 -2.12
N ASN A 147 11.51 9.92 -2.49
CA ASN A 147 12.80 9.77 -3.18
C ASN A 147 12.72 8.89 -4.45
N GLY A 148 11.59 8.93 -5.16
CA GLY A 148 11.40 8.16 -6.40
C GLY A 148 10.87 6.74 -6.19
N HIS A 149 10.56 6.34 -4.95
CA HIS A 149 10.15 4.98 -4.61
C HIS A 149 8.82 4.97 -3.87
N TRP A 150 8.01 3.95 -4.16
CA TRP A 150 6.80 3.64 -3.39
C TRP A 150 7.15 2.82 -2.16
N ARG A 151 6.43 3.07 -1.06
CA ARG A 151 6.45 2.24 0.14
C ARG A 151 5.05 2.04 0.69
N PHE A 152 4.74 0.84 1.15
CA PHE A 152 3.59 0.57 2.00
C PHE A 152 3.80 1.20 3.37
N VAL A 153 2.96 2.18 3.71
CA VAL A 153 2.97 2.82 5.02
C VAL A 153 1.88 2.25 5.94
N ASN A 154 0.80 1.71 5.36
CA ASN A 154 -0.29 1.08 6.10
C ASN A 154 -1.15 0.16 5.21
N PHE A 155 -2.05 -0.62 5.81
CA PHE A 155 -3.07 -1.42 5.15
C PHE A 155 -4.41 -1.21 5.86
N ARG A 156 -5.42 -0.72 5.13
CA ARG A 156 -6.76 -0.45 5.68
C ARG A 156 -7.72 -1.60 5.36
N TYR A 157 -8.58 -1.93 6.32
CA TYR A 157 -9.52 -3.05 6.22
C TYR A 157 -10.96 -2.57 6.00
N PRO A 158 -11.75 -3.26 5.15
CA PRO A 158 -13.11 -2.85 4.79
C PRO A 158 -14.08 -2.88 5.98
N GLU A 159 -13.85 -3.74 6.98
CA GLU A 159 -14.66 -3.79 8.20
C GLU A 159 -14.32 -2.67 9.21
N GLY A 160 -13.26 -1.92 8.93
CA GLY A 160 -12.79 -0.79 9.74
C GLY A 160 -11.39 -1.02 10.33
N GLY A 161 -10.74 0.09 10.69
CA GLY A 161 -9.38 0.07 11.24
C GLY A 161 -8.29 -0.13 10.18
N ASP A 162 -7.07 -0.31 10.68
CA ASP A 162 -5.87 -0.46 9.88
C ASP A 162 -4.79 -1.26 10.63
N LEU A 163 -3.87 -1.84 9.86
CA LEU A 163 -2.83 -2.72 10.36
C LEU A 163 -1.92 -2.04 11.39
N LEU A 164 -1.47 -0.82 11.12
CA LEU A 164 -0.51 -0.16 12.00
C LEU A 164 -1.14 0.18 13.36
N THR A 165 -2.37 0.68 13.36
CA THR A 165 -3.15 0.94 14.57
C THR A 165 -3.40 -0.34 15.35
N LEU A 166 -3.81 -1.41 14.67
CA LEU A 166 -4.04 -2.73 15.27
C LEU A 166 -2.79 -3.26 15.97
N LEU A 167 -1.64 -3.26 15.29
CA LEU A 167 -0.36 -3.73 15.85
C LEU A 167 0.07 -2.92 17.08
N LYS A 168 -0.11 -1.59 17.05
CA LYS A 168 0.19 -0.71 18.19
C LYS A 168 -0.71 -1.01 19.38
N GLN A 169 -2.01 -1.20 19.15
CA GLN A 169 -2.96 -1.55 20.20
C GLN A 169 -2.60 -2.89 20.85
N MET A 170 -2.35 -3.92 20.04
CA MET A 170 -1.98 -5.25 20.54
C MET A 170 -0.67 -5.23 21.32
N LYS A 171 0.30 -4.38 20.93
CA LYS A 171 1.51 -4.15 21.72
C LYS A 171 1.19 -3.54 23.08
N ALA A 172 0.41 -2.46 23.10
CA ALA A 172 0.01 -1.79 24.34
C ALA A 172 -0.77 -2.72 25.29
N ASP A 173 -1.68 -3.52 24.76
CA ASP A 173 -2.46 -4.49 25.53
C ASP A 173 -1.54 -5.51 26.24
N ARG A 174 -0.57 -6.06 25.51
CA ARG A 174 0.43 -6.98 26.09
C ARG A 174 1.27 -6.33 27.18
N GLU A 175 1.70 -5.09 26.97
CA GLU A 175 2.48 -4.32 27.96
C GLU A 175 1.64 -4.01 29.21
N SER A 176 0.33 -3.77 29.05
CA SER A 176 -0.59 -3.52 30.17
C SER A 176 -0.85 -4.75 31.04
N GLN A 177 -0.85 -5.95 30.45
CA GLN A 177 -1.07 -7.21 31.16
C GLN A 177 0.17 -7.70 31.93
N GLN A 178 1.32 -7.10 31.68
CA GLN A 178 2.59 -7.44 32.34
C GLN A 178 2.88 -6.56 33.58
N ASN A 179 2.10 -5.52 33.81
CA ASN A 179 2.20 -4.60 34.94
C ASN A 179 1.14 -4.92 36.01
#